data_AF-A0A3D4UJ43-F1
#
_entry.id   AF-A0A3D4UJ43-F1
#
_cell.length_a   1.000
_cell.length_b   1.000
_cell.length_c   1.000
_cell.angle_alpha   90.00
_cell.angle_beta   90.00
_cell.angle_gamma   90.00
#
_symmetry.space_group_name_H-M   'P 1'
#
loop_
_entity.id
_entity.type
_entity.pdbx_description
1 polymer ?
#
loop_
_entity_poly.entity_id
_entity_poly.type
_entity_poly.pdbx_seq_one_letter_code
_entity_poly.pdbx_strand_id
1 'polypeptide(L)'
;MYQALLTRKYLTRKIMPMLAMVAVMLSVATILVTWSVMGGFLKTLIESGRTLVGDVAIVWPNVGFGYYDELMEDLEADPMIAAATPSIETFGLIQLPDDRIELVSIKGVDPSSYSAVTGFGDTLWWKPIDGPTPKDHDGEDLRLQDENQDLMERVYNNGLRMMRENPATGIDEPAGVLGVEVTGLNYRTPWGGYEPWIGNRARPDGGIDRVELFMPNNGTVGLTVLSLDSNGRPVDPKTITMPIANEFQSGIYEVDQQTIMVPLDVLQRMLRLDAAQRVELVRDDENPFAVEEDPVTGEIRPKMREEIGLDPARVTTVLVNGAEGYELEAVRTRVQEIYTEFASRHKGEVPSAFDMKRQVKTWEDLNRTMISAVKKETGLVLFIFGIVSFTTVFLVLAIFWSMASEKTKDIGILRALGASTPGIAWLWIRYGAA
;
A
#
# COMPACT_ATOMS: atom_id res chain seq x y z
N MET A 1 -0.59 53.62 -31.53
CA MET A 1 -2.03 53.53 -31.17
C MET A 1 -2.86 52.81 -32.22
N TYR A 2 -2.78 53.16 -33.52
CA TYR A 2 -3.58 52.53 -34.59
C TYR A 2 -3.36 51.03 -34.81
N GLN A 3 -2.13 50.54 -34.66
CA GLN A 3 -1.81 49.12 -34.87
C GLN A 3 -2.58 48.19 -33.91
N ALA A 4 -2.68 48.55 -32.62
CA ALA A 4 -3.40 47.74 -31.62
C ALA A 4 -4.93 47.71 -31.87
N LEU A 5 -5.50 48.83 -32.33
CA LEU A 5 -6.93 48.89 -32.70
C LEU A 5 -7.24 48.06 -33.95
N LEU A 6 -6.33 48.04 -34.93
CA LEU A 6 -6.44 47.18 -36.11
C LEU A 6 -6.34 45.70 -35.75
N THR A 7 -5.37 45.31 -34.91
CA THR A 7 -5.22 43.92 -34.44
C THR A 7 -6.47 43.44 -33.72
N ARG A 8 -6.98 44.22 -32.75
CA ARG A 8 -8.22 43.89 -32.02
C ARG A 8 -9.42 43.74 -32.94
N LYS A 9 -9.62 44.68 -33.88
CA LYS A 9 -10.75 44.63 -34.81
C LYS A 9 -10.64 43.45 -35.79
N TYR A 10 -9.43 43.04 -36.17
CA TYR A 10 -9.20 41.85 -36.99
C TYR A 10 -9.41 40.54 -36.22
N LEU A 11 -9.00 40.46 -34.94
CA LEU A 11 -9.22 39.28 -34.08
C LEU A 11 -10.70 39.06 -33.76
N THR A 12 -11.46 40.13 -33.47
CA THR A 12 -12.83 39.98 -32.95
C THR A 12 -13.94 39.97 -34.01
N ARG A 13 -13.64 40.26 -35.29
CA ARG A 13 -14.67 40.31 -36.36
C ARG A 13 -14.83 39.02 -37.16
N LYS A 14 -13.83 38.13 -37.16
CA LYS A 14 -13.88 36.87 -37.92
C LYS A 14 -13.93 35.69 -36.96
N ILE A 15 -14.65 34.65 -37.33
CA ILE A 15 -14.80 33.43 -36.52
C ILE A 15 -13.58 32.50 -36.62
N MET A 16 -12.83 32.56 -37.73
CA MET A 16 -11.67 31.70 -38.01
C MET A 16 -10.57 31.78 -36.93
N PRO A 17 -10.13 32.97 -36.47
CA PRO A 17 -9.12 33.09 -35.41
C PRO A 17 -9.63 32.60 -34.04
N MET A 18 -10.92 32.78 -33.73
CA MET A 18 -11.50 32.28 -32.48
C MET A 18 -11.55 30.75 -32.47
N LEU A 19 -11.97 30.12 -33.57
CA LEU A 19 -11.96 28.66 -33.71
C LEU A 19 -10.54 28.10 -33.58
N ALA A 20 -9.55 28.79 -34.15
CA ALA A 20 -8.15 28.44 -34.01
C ALA A 20 -7.68 28.47 -32.56
N MET A 21 -7.97 29.57 -31.87
CA MET A 21 -7.60 29.77 -30.47
C MET A 21 -8.24 28.71 -29.57
N VAL A 22 -9.51 28.40 -29.78
CA VAL A 22 -10.22 27.35 -29.01
C VAL A 22 -9.62 25.97 -29.28
N ALA A 23 -9.30 25.64 -30.54
CA ALA A 23 -8.67 24.36 -30.88
C ALA A 23 -7.31 24.20 -30.17
N VAL A 24 -6.48 25.25 -30.19
CA VAL A 24 -5.19 25.26 -29.50
C VAL A 24 -5.37 25.17 -27.99
N MET A 25 -6.31 25.93 -27.43
CA MET A 25 -6.62 25.92 -26.00
C MET A 25 -7.04 24.52 -25.52
N LEU A 26 -7.93 23.85 -26.26
CA LEU A 26 -8.37 22.49 -25.94
C LEU A 26 -7.23 21.47 -26.05
N SER A 27 -6.38 21.58 -27.07
CA SER A 27 -5.20 20.71 -27.21
C SER A 27 -4.23 20.88 -26.04
N VAL A 28 -3.88 22.13 -25.70
CA VAL A 28 -2.97 22.43 -24.59
C VAL A 28 -3.57 22.01 -23.26
N ALA A 29 -4.85 22.30 -23.02
CA ALA A 29 -5.55 21.89 -21.80
C ALA A 29 -5.55 20.36 -21.65
N THR A 30 -5.83 19.63 -22.73
CA THR A 30 -5.79 18.16 -22.72
C THR A 30 -4.40 17.65 -22.35
N ILE A 31 -3.33 18.18 -22.95
CA ILE A 31 -1.95 17.80 -22.64
C ILE A 31 -1.60 18.10 -21.17
N LEU A 32 -1.96 19.28 -20.66
CA LEU A 32 -1.65 19.67 -19.29
C LEU A 32 -2.39 18.83 -18.25
N VAL A 33 -3.70 18.62 -18.44
CA VAL A 33 -4.53 17.81 -17.52
C VAL A 33 -4.01 16.40 -17.45
N THR A 34 -3.76 15.79 -18.60
CA THR A 34 -3.34 14.39 -18.66
C THR A 34 -1.92 14.18 -18.13
N TRP A 35 -0.99 15.12 -18.36
CA TRP A 35 0.33 15.10 -17.71
C TRP A 35 0.23 15.25 -16.19
N SER A 36 -0.63 16.16 -15.73
CA SER A 36 -0.87 16.39 -14.30
C SER A 36 -1.43 15.15 -13.60
N VAL A 37 -2.41 14.48 -14.22
CA VAL A 37 -3.04 13.27 -13.66
C VAL A 37 -2.04 12.12 -13.60
N MET A 38 -1.32 11.83 -14.70
CA MET A 38 -0.36 10.72 -14.75
C MET A 38 0.83 10.94 -13.80
N GLY A 39 1.39 12.16 -13.80
CA GLY A 39 2.52 12.51 -12.92
C GLY A 39 2.13 12.46 -11.44
N GLY A 40 0.93 12.96 -11.10
CA GLY A 40 0.40 12.88 -9.75
C GLY A 40 0.17 11.44 -9.30
N PHE A 41 -0.52 10.65 -10.10
CA PHE A 41 -0.80 9.24 -9.80
C PHE A 41 0.48 8.42 -9.60
N LEU A 42 1.45 8.53 -10.52
CA LEU A 42 2.70 7.78 -10.41
C LEU A 42 3.47 8.14 -9.14
N LYS A 43 3.51 9.43 -8.78
CA LYS A 43 4.14 9.89 -7.54
C LYS A 43 3.45 9.27 -6.32
N THR A 44 2.12 9.35 -6.25
CA THR A 44 1.36 8.78 -5.14
C THR A 44 1.55 7.26 -5.04
N LEU A 45 1.53 6.54 -6.17
CA LEU A 45 1.74 5.08 -6.19
C LEU A 45 3.14 4.71 -5.66
N ILE A 46 4.17 5.44 -6.09
CA ILE A 46 5.56 5.22 -5.63
C ILE A 46 5.69 5.51 -4.13
N GLU A 47 5.15 6.63 -3.66
CA GLU A 47 5.21 7.02 -2.25
C GLU A 47 4.46 6.01 -1.37
N SER A 48 3.24 5.61 -1.74
CA SER A 48 2.46 4.61 -1.01
C SER A 48 3.07 3.21 -1.03
N GLY A 49 3.74 2.83 -2.13
CA GLY A 49 4.44 1.55 -2.22
C GLY A 49 5.60 1.44 -1.22
N ARG A 50 6.31 2.56 -0.99
CA ARG A 50 7.40 2.64 -0.01
C ARG A 50 6.89 2.58 1.43
N THR A 51 5.80 3.28 1.75
CA THR A 51 5.27 3.31 3.12
C THR A 51 4.74 1.96 3.59
N LEU A 52 4.19 1.12 2.72
CA LEU A 52 3.57 -0.15 3.11
C LEU A 52 4.54 -1.30 3.46
N VAL A 53 5.76 -1.25 2.90
CA VAL A 53 6.73 -2.35 2.97
C VAL A 53 8.06 -1.90 3.61
N GLY A 54 8.32 -0.60 3.68
CA GLY A 54 9.65 -0.07 4.02
C GLY A 54 10.56 0.01 2.80
N ASP A 55 11.86 0.17 3.01
CA ASP A 55 12.84 0.33 1.93
C ASP A 55 13.29 -1.03 1.37
N VAL A 56 13.61 -1.97 2.26
CA VAL A 56 14.17 -3.28 1.93
C VAL A 56 13.41 -4.36 2.70
N ALA A 57 13.18 -5.51 2.06
CA ALA A 57 12.56 -6.67 2.68
C ALA A 57 13.42 -7.92 2.45
N ILE A 58 13.59 -8.71 3.50
CA ILE A 58 14.22 -10.03 3.49
C ILE A 58 13.09 -11.06 3.42
N VAL A 59 12.92 -11.73 2.28
CA VAL A 59 11.72 -12.57 2.03
C VAL A 59 12.07 -14.05 1.89
N TRP A 60 11.58 -14.88 2.81
CA TRP A 60 11.65 -16.34 2.73
C TRP A 60 10.25 -16.98 2.78
N PRO A 61 9.69 -17.37 1.63
CA PRO A 61 8.31 -17.85 1.57
C PRO A 61 8.11 -19.25 2.19
N ASN A 62 6.86 -19.60 2.43
CA ASN A 62 6.35 -20.90 2.90
C ASN A 62 6.70 -21.27 4.35
N VAL A 63 7.97 -21.60 4.63
CA VAL A 63 8.39 -22.17 5.93
C VAL A 63 8.91 -21.11 6.91
N GLY A 64 9.20 -19.91 6.41
CA GLY A 64 9.85 -18.86 7.17
C GLY A 64 11.25 -19.24 7.66
N PHE A 65 11.86 -18.35 8.44
CA PHE A 65 13.14 -18.57 9.10
C PHE A 65 13.07 -18.08 10.55
N GLY A 66 13.84 -18.73 11.41
CA GLY A 66 13.92 -18.42 12.84
C GLY A 66 14.99 -17.39 13.15
N TYR A 67 15.18 -17.11 14.45
CA TYR A 67 16.18 -16.17 14.97
C TYR A 67 16.07 -14.76 14.37
N TYR A 68 14.85 -14.35 13.99
CA TYR A 68 14.60 -13.04 13.41
C TYR A 68 14.82 -11.91 14.43
N ASP A 69 14.65 -12.17 15.73
CA ASP A 69 14.93 -11.21 16.80
C ASP A 69 16.43 -10.80 16.80
N GLU A 70 17.34 -11.77 16.74
CA GLU A 70 18.79 -11.49 16.63
C GLU A 70 19.14 -10.74 15.34
N LEU A 71 18.53 -11.14 14.21
CA LEU A 71 18.73 -10.44 12.94
C LEU A 71 18.25 -8.99 13.03
N MET A 72 17.12 -8.73 13.69
CA MET A 72 16.62 -7.36 13.89
C MET A 72 17.56 -6.54 14.75
N GLU A 73 18.07 -7.10 15.85
CA GLU A 73 19.08 -6.43 16.69
C GLU A 73 20.34 -6.06 15.89
N ASP A 74 20.84 -6.98 15.06
CA ASP A 74 22.00 -6.73 14.19
C ASP A 74 21.71 -5.62 13.16
N LEU A 75 20.50 -5.60 12.59
CA LEU A 75 20.07 -4.61 11.61
C LEU A 75 19.96 -3.23 12.25
N GLU A 76 19.30 -3.12 13.41
CA GLU A 76 19.10 -1.85 14.12
C GLU A 76 20.37 -1.29 14.75
N ALA A 77 21.40 -2.12 14.97
CA ALA A 77 22.72 -1.66 15.39
C ALA A 77 23.49 -0.89 14.29
N ASP A 78 23.09 -1.02 13.02
CA ASP A 78 23.77 -0.36 11.91
C ASP A 78 23.25 1.07 11.65
N PRO A 79 24.13 2.07 11.47
CA PRO A 79 23.70 3.46 11.28
C PRO A 79 22.96 3.71 9.95
N MET A 80 23.03 2.81 8.96
CA MET A 80 22.27 2.93 7.72
C MET A 80 20.81 2.47 7.85
N ILE A 81 20.43 1.87 8.98
CA ILE A 81 19.11 1.29 9.21
C ILE A 81 18.42 2.05 10.33
N ALA A 82 17.17 2.45 10.09
CA ALA A 82 16.37 3.19 11.06
C ALA A 82 15.56 2.26 11.97
N ALA A 83 14.98 1.20 11.41
CA ALA A 83 14.15 0.23 12.13
C ALA A 83 13.99 -1.07 11.32
N ALA A 84 13.73 -2.18 12.01
CA ALA A 84 13.35 -3.44 11.40
C ALA A 84 12.09 -4.00 12.05
N THR A 85 11.33 -4.83 11.34
CA THR A 85 10.11 -5.45 11.88
C THR A 85 9.87 -6.84 11.29
N PRO A 86 9.44 -7.83 12.12
CA PRO A 86 9.09 -9.14 11.62
C PRO A 86 7.67 -9.14 11.06
N SER A 87 7.46 -9.86 9.96
CA SER A 87 6.16 -9.98 9.32
C SER A 87 5.92 -11.36 8.73
N ILE A 88 4.66 -11.77 8.74
CA ILE A 88 4.19 -12.96 8.04
C ILE A 88 3.09 -12.57 7.08
N GLU A 89 3.33 -12.74 5.78
CA GLU A 89 2.31 -12.52 4.76
C GLU A 89 1.78 -13.87 4.25
N THR A 90 0.46 -14.05 4.31
CA THR A 90 -0.23 -15.22 3.77
C THR A 90 -1.59 -14.81 3.17
N PHE A 91 -2.26 -15.75 2.52
CA PHE A 91 -3.64 -15.58 2.07
C PHE A 91 -4.58 -16.41 2.92
N GLY A 92 -5.76 -15.88 3.18
CA GLY A 92 -6.80 -16.60 3.89
C GLY A 92 -8.18 -16.01 3.63
N LEU A 93 -9.16 -16.55 4.32
CA LEU A 93 -10.55 -16.16 4.19
C LEU A 93 -10.99 -15.46 5.48
N ILE A 94 -11.78 -14.41 5.33
CA ILE A 94 -12.52 -13.82 6.46
C ILE A 94 -14.00 -14.05 6.27
N GLN A 95 -14.69 -14.41 7.34
CA GLN A 95 -16.14 -14.44 7.42
C GLN A 95 -16.61 -13.17 8.14
N LEU A 96 -17.41 -12.36 7.46
CA LEU A 96 -17.97 -11.13 7.96
C LEU A 96 -19.24 -11.38 8.79
N PRO A 97 -19.66 -10.42 9.64
CA PRO A 97 -20.89 -10.53 10.44
C PRO A 97 -22.20 -10.72 9.65
N ASP A 98 -22.19 -10.42 8.35
CA ASP A 98 -23.31 -10.60 7.42
C ASP A 98 -23.22 -11.92 6.62
N ASP A 99 -22.41 -12.88 7.10
CA ASP A 99 -22.14 -14.20 6.52
C ASP A 99 -21.39 -14.19 5.17
N ARG A 100 -20.96 -13.03 4.67
CA ARG A 100 -20.09 -12.98 3.48
C ARG A 100 -18.71 -13.53 3.80
N ILE A 101 -18.13 -14.20 2.82
CA ILE A 101 -16.75 -14.71 2.88
C ILE A 101 -15.93 -13.95 1.85
N GLU A 102 -14.89 -13.26 2.31
CA GLU A 102 -13.97 -12.52 1.45
C GLU A 102 -12.57 -13.15 1.50
N LEU A 103 -11.90 -13.18 0.34
CA LEU A 103 -10.50 -13.58 0.25
C LEU A 103 -9.62 -12.37 0.54
N VAL A 104 -8.74 -12.50 1.53
CA VAL A 104 -7.86 -11.41 1.96
C VAL A 104 -6.40 -11.87 2.08
N SER A 105 -5.49 -10.91 1.88
CA SER A 105 -4.11 -11.01 2.31
C SER A 105 -4.05 -10.72 3.81
N ILE A 106 -3.47 -11.64 4.56
CA ILE A 106 -3.32 -11.57 6.01
C ILE A 106 -1.86 -11.26 6.29
N LYS A 107 -1.63 -10.17 7.01
CA LYS A 107 -0.30 -9.76 7.48
C LYS A 107 -0.21 -9.89 8.99
N GLY A 108 0.61 -10.82 9.47
CA GLY A 108 0.97 -10.93 10.88
C GLY A 108 2.08 -9.94 11.17
N VAL A 109 1.84 -8.98 12.05
CA VAL A 109 2.78 -7.89 12.36
C VAL A 109 2.89 -7.68 13.86
N ASP A 110 4.05 -7.23 14.30
CA ASP A 110 4.19 -6.63 15.62
C ASP A 110 3.88 -5.12 15.51
N PRO A 111 2.83 -4.60 16.17
CA PRO A 111 2.36 -3.23 15.90
C PRO A 111 3.39 -2.15 16.21
N SER A 112 4.21 -2.33 17.26
CA SER A 112 5.25 -1.37 17.64
C SER A 112 6.34 -1.23 16.59
N SER A 113 6.99 -2.35 16.25
CA SER A 113 8.06 -2.36 15.25
C SER A 113 7.53 -2.04 13.85
N TYR A 114 6.31 -2.51 13.52
CA TYR A 114 5.71 -2.26 12.21
C TYR A 114 5.40 -0.78 12.00
N SER A 115 4.92 -0.08 13.04
CA SER A 115 4.71 1.37 12.97
C SER A 115 6.01 2.15 12.82
N ALA A 116 7.13 1.68 13.38
CA ALA A 116 8.44 2.34 13.20
C ALA A 116 8.97 2.23 11.76
N VAL A 117 8.64 1.14 11.05
CA VAL A 117 9.07 0.90 9.66
C VAL A 117 8.14 1.57 8.64
N THR A 118 6.82 1.50 8.85
CA THR A 118 5.81 1.86 7.83
C THR A 118 5.01 3.13 8.13
N GLY A 119 5.05 3.62 9.38
CA GLY A 119 4.12 4.65 9.84
C GLY A 119 2.69 4.12 10.03
N PHE A 120 2.52 2.82 10.29
CA PHE A 120 1.22 2.16 10.48
C PHE A 120 0.24 2.95 11.36
N GLY A 121 0.69 3.49 12.49
CA GLY A 121 -0.15 4.29 13.38
C GLY A 121 -0.81 5.50 12.71
N ASP A 122 -0.17 6.12 11.71
CA ASP A 122 -0.71 7.26 10.98
C ASP A 122 -1.78 6.85 9.96
N THR A 123 -1.73 5.59 9.50
CA THR A 123 -2.68 5.03 8.52
C THR A 123 -4.00 4.60 9.14
N LEU A 124 -4.08 4.51 10.48
CA LEU A 124 -5.32 4.19 11.17
C LEU A 124 -6.39 5.24 10.88
N TRP A 125 -7.58 4.77 10.51
CA TRP A 125 -8.68 5.62 10.06
C TRP A 125 -9.48 6.20 11.23
N TRP A 126 -9.89 5.35 12.17
CA TRP A 126 -10.65 5.77 13.35
C TRP A 126 -9.67 6.31 14.40
N LYS A 127 -9.46 7.63 14.35
CA LYS A 127 -8.54 8.36 15.22
C LYS A 127 -9.05 9.79 15.48
N PRO A 128 -8.65 10.42 16.60
CA PRO A 128 -8.98 11.82 16.84
C PRO A 128 -8.31 12.70 15.78
N ILE A 129 -9.01 13.75 15.36
CA ILE A 129 -8.52 14.73 14.39
C ILE A 129 -8.73 16.15 14.90
N ASP A 130 -7.73 17.02 14.72
CA ASP A 130 -7.73 18.39 15.26
C ASP A 130 -8.57 19.38 14.43
N GLY A 131 -8.98 18.98 13.22
CA GLY A 131 -9.71 19.85 12.31
C GLY A 131 -10.18 19.13 11.05
N PRO A 132 -11.08 19.76 10.27
CA PRO A 132 -11.70 19.14 9.12
C PRO A 132 -10.67 18.75 8.07
N THR A 133 -10.87 17.56 7.50
CA THR A 133 -10.05 17.12 6.38
C THR A 133 -10.26 18.05 5.18
N PRO A 134 -9.28 18.18 4.25
CA PRO A 134 -9.43 19.09 3.10
C PRO A 134 -10.66 18.84 2.22
N LYS A 135 -11.26 17.64 2.32
CA LYS A 135 -12.46 17.24 1.57
C LYS A 135 -13.75 17.41 2.36
N ASP A 136 -13.65 17.53 3.69
CA ASP A 136 -14.79 17.77 4.56
C ASP A 136 -15.02 19.27 4.68
N HIS A 137 -15.80 19.83 3.74
CA HIS A 137 -16.11 21.25 3.71
C HIS A 137 -17.14 21.66 4.76
N ASP A 138 -18.00 20.73 5.18
CA ASP A 138 -19.16 20.98 6.02
C ASP A 138 -18.93 20.55 7.48
N GLY A 139 -17.80 19.90 7.78
CA GLY A 139 -17.45 19.44 9.14
C GLY A 139 -18.27 18.24 9.58
N GLU A 140 -18.71 17.40 8.64
CA GLU A 140 -19.61 16.27 8.88
C GLU A 140 -18.87 15.03 9.40
N ASP A 141 -17.52 15.04 9.40
CA ASP A 141 -16.73 13.90 9.85
C ASP A 141 -17.04 13.51 11.30
N LEU A 142 -17.48 12.26 11.49
CA LEU A 142 -17.78 11.68 12.81
C LEU A 142 -16.61 11.81 13.79
N ARG A 143 -15.37 11.84 13.29
CA ARG A 143 -14.15 11.95 14.11
C ARG A 143 -13.92 13.36 14.65
N LEU A 144 -14.59 14.39 14.11
CA LEU A 144 -14.54 15.77 14.62
C LEU A 144 -15.55 16.03 15.73
N GLN A 145 -16.57 15.18 15.86
CA GLN A 145 -17.65 15.42 16.80
C GLN A 145 -17.14 15.22 18.24
N ASP A 146 -17.34 16.23 19.09
CA ASP A 146 -16.90 16.21 20.49
C ASP A 146 -17.44 14.97 21.25
N GLU A 147 -18.66 14.53 20.93
CA GLU A 147 -19.30 13.34 21.52
C GLU A 147 -18.54 12.04 21.22
N ASN A 148 -17.74 12.00 20.16
CA ASN A 148 -17.00 10.82 19.69
C ASN A 148 -15.52 10.85 20.07
N GLN A 149 -15.00 11.90 20.72
CA GLN A 149 -13.56 12.01 21.03
C GLN A 149 -13.05 10.83 21.87
N ASP A 150 -13.75 10.49 22.96
CA ASP A 150 -13.41 9.34 23.82
C ASP A 150 -13.44 8.01 23.05
N LEU A 151 -14.42 7.86 22.14
CA LEU A 151 -14.52 6.69 21.27
C LEU A 151 -13.31 6.61 20.33
N MET A 152 -12.96 7.72 19.67
CA MET A 152 -11.85 7.77 18.73
C MET A 152 -10.51 7.52 19.42
N GLU A 153 -10.27 8.08 20.61
CA GLU A 153 -9.07 7.80 21.39
C GLU A 153 -8.97 6.33 21.77
N ARG A 154 -10.07 5.72 22.23
CA ARG A 154 -10.11 4.30 22.58
C ARG A 154 -9.82 3.42 21.36
N VAL A 155 -10.49 3.66 20.25
CA VAL A 155 -10.34 2.86 19.01
C VAL A 155 -8.95 3.06 18.40
N TYR A 156 -8.40 4.27 18.47
CA TYR A 156 -7.04 4.55 18.05
C TYR A 156 -6.01 3.76 18.88
N ASN A 157 -6.11 3.82 20.21
CA ASN A 157 -5.22 3.09 21.12
C ASN A 157 -5.34 1.56 20.96
N ASN A 158 -6.56 1.05 20.76
CA ASN A 158 -6.81 -0.36 20.43
C ASN A 158 -6.08 -0.75 19.14
N GLY A 159 -6.19 0.09 18.09
CA GLY A 159 -5.51 -0.12 16.80
C GLY A 159 -3.99 -0.12 16.93
N LEU A 160 -3.42 0.84 17.67
CA LEU A 160 -1.98 0.92 17.92
C LEU A 160 -1.42 -0.29 18.68
N ARG A 161 -2.23 -0.92 19.54
CA ARG A 161 -1.84 -2.11 20.29
C ARG A 161 -2.26 -3.40 19.62
N MET A 162 -3.13 -3.35 18.61
CA MET A 162 -3.83 -4.49 18.03
C MET A 162 -4.49 -5.37 19.11
N MET A 163 -5.10 -4.73 20.09
CA MET A 163 -5.78 -5.36 21.22
C MET A 163 -7.14 -4.71 21.40
N ARG A 164 -8.14 -5.49 21.82
CA ARG A 164 -9.46 -4.96 22.17
C ARG A 164 -9.98 -5.66 23.41
N GLU A 165 -10.42 -4.86 24.37
CA GLU A 165 -11.12 -5.36 25.55
C GLU A 165 -12.42 -6.07 25.14
N ASN A 166 -12.61 -7.29 25.61
CA ASN A 166 -13.85 -8.01 25.41
C ASN A 166 -14.92 -7.47 26.36
N PRO A 167 -16.05 -6.90 25.85
CA PRO A 167 -17.06 -6.27 26.70
C PRO A 167 -17.71 -7.22 27.72
N ALA A 168 -17.69 -8.53 27.47
CA ALA A 168 -18.30 -9.51 28.36
C ALA A 168 -17.37 -9.93 29.52
N THR A 169 -16.05 -9.93 29.30
CA THR A 169 -15.07 -10.45 30.27
C THR A 169 -14.19 -9.35 30.87
N GLY A 170 -14.08 -8.19 30.23
CA GLY A 170 -13.18 -7.10 30.62
C GLY A 170 -11.69 -7.42 30.41
N ILE A 171 -11.39 -8.44 29.60
CA ILE A 171 -10.02 -8.88 29.32
C ILE A 171 -9.64 -8.44 27.91
N ASP A 172 -8.44 -7.88 27.77
CA ASP A 172 -7.85 -7.55 26.46
C ASP A 172 -7.56 -8.81 25.66
N GLU A 173 -8.15 -8.90 24.46
CA GLU A 173 -7.93 -9.97 23.52
C GLU A 173 -7.19 -9.45 22.27
N PRO A 174 -6.33 -10.27 21.64
CA PRO A 174 -5.69 -9.93 20.37
C PRO A 174 -6.72 -9.59 19.29
N ALA A 175 -6.53 -8.47 18.60
CA ALA A 175 -7.48 -7.92 17.66
C ALA A 175 -6.82 -7.55 16.32
N GLY A 176 -7.54 -7.78 15.23
CA GLY A 176 -7.08 -7.42 13.89
C GLY A 176 -7.35 -5.96 13.53
N VAL A 177 -6.67 -5.48 12.50
CA VAL A 177 -6.92 -4.19 11.86
C VAL A 177 -7.18 -4.42 10.38
N LEU A 178 -8.33 -3.98 9.88
CA LEU A 178 -8.76 -4.24 8.51
C LEU A 178 -8.52 -3.03 7.61
N GLY A 179 -8.29 -3.26 6.33
CA GLY A 179 -8.43 -2.18 5.36
C GLY A 179 -9.87 -1.66 5.37
N VAL A 180 -10.04 -0.34 5.32
CA VAL A 180 -11.34 0.33 5.47
C VAL A 180 -12.37 -0.07 4.39
N GLU A 181 -11.91 -0.59 3.24
CA GLU A 181 -12.76 -1.03 2.13
C GLU A 181 -13.03 -2.55 2.15
N VAL A 182 -12.42 -3.33 3.07
CA VAL A 182 -12.55 -4.80 3.09
C VAL A 182 -13.98 -5.23 3.39
N THR A 183 -14.63 -4.60 4.36
CA THR A 183 -15.91 -5.08 4.86
C THR A 183 -17.08 -4.58 4.04
N GLY A 184 -17.00 -3.37 3.48
CA GLY A 184 -18.15 -2.67 2.89
C GLY A 184 -19.32 -2.44 3.85
N LEU A 185 -19.11 -2.65 5.17
CA LEU A 185 -20.11 -2.39 6.21
C LEU A 185 -20.08 -0.93 6.67
N ASN A 186 -19.01 -0.21 6.34
CA ASN A 186 -18.90 1.23 6.46
C ASN A 186 -19.04 1.82 5.05
N TYR A 187 -19.94 2.78 4.85
CA TYR A 187 -20.15 3.35 3.52
C TYR A 187 -19.34 4.63 3.37
N ARG A 188 -18.76 4.79 2.17
CA ARG A 188 -18.01 5.97 1.81
C ARG A 188 -18.96 7.11 1.43
N THR A 189 -18.83 8.24 2.11
CA THR A 189 -19.62 9.45 1.82
C THR A 189 -19.16 10.11 0.51
N PRO A 190 -20.00 10.95 -0.15
CA PRO A 190 -19.63 11.63 -1.39
C PRO A 190 -18.38 12.52 -1.29
N TRP A 191 -18.13 13.11 -0.11
CA TRP A 191 -16.93 13.89 0.16
C TRP A 191 -15.70 13.02 0.49
N GLY A 192 -15.91 11.72 0.74
CA GLY A 192 -14.86 10.71 0.81
C GLY A 192 -14.47 10.24 2.20
N GLY A 193 -15.25 10.59 3.24
CA GLY A 193 -15.17 9.99 4.57
C GLY A 193 -15.93 8.67 4.66
N TYR A 194 -15.96 8.08 5.85
CA TYR A 194 -16.68 6.83 6.11
C TYR A 194 -17.64 6.99 7.27
N GLU A 195 -18.84 6.45 7.08
CA GLU A 195 -19.87 6.40 8.11
C GLU A 195 -20.29 4.95 8.34
N PRO A 196 -20.49 4.54 9.60
CA PRO A 196 -20.87 3.17 9.92
C PRO A 196 -22.31 2.89 9.49
N TRP A 197 -22.54 1.69 8.95
CA TRP A 197 -23.90 1.26 8.69
C TRP A 197 -24.62 0.93 10.01
N ILE A 198 -25.75 1.60 10.24
CA ILE A 198 -26.56 1.42 11.43
C ILE A 198 -27.81 0.61 11.08
N GLY A 199 -27.84 -0.63 11.55
CA GLY A 199 -28.97 -1.54 11.39
C GLY A 199 -30.02 -1.33 12.46
N ASN A 200 -31.25 -1.74 12.16
CA ASN A 200 -32.35 -1.77 13.13
C ASN A 200 -32.65 -3.22 13.50
N ARG A 201 -32.53 -3.57 14.78
CA ARG A 201 -32.90 -4.88 15.33
C ARG A 201 -34.16 -4.72 16.17
N ALA A 202 -35.21 -5.45 15.82
CA ALA A 202 -36.43 -5.49 16.63
C ALA A 202 -36.15 -6.21 17.96
N ARG A 203 -36.49 -5.57 19.08
CA ARG A 203 -36.46 -6.18 20.40
C ARG A 203 -37.72 -7.02 20.63
N PRO A 204 -37.66 -8.01 21.54
CA PRO A 204 -38.83 -8.79 21.96
C PRO A 204 -39.97 -7.96 22.58
N ASP A 205 -39.68 -6.75 23.08
CA ASP A 205 -40.64 -5.81 23.65
C ASP A 205 -41.35 -4.93 22.60
N GLY A 206 -41.04 -5.11 21.30
CA GLY A 206 -41.57 -4.30 20.20
C GLY A 206 -40.81 -2.99 19.94
N GLY A 207 -39.74 -2.70 20.71
CA GLY A 207 -38.81 -1.62 20.45
C GLY A 207 -37.85 -1.93 19.30
N ILE A 208 -37.14 -0.92 18.82
CA ILE A 208 -36.09 -1.06 17.81
C ILE A 208 -34.77 -0.63 18.45
N ASP A 209 -33.78 -1.53 18.46
CA ASP A 209 -32.40 -1.21 18.76
C ASP A 209 -31.67 -0.79 17.49
N ARG A 210 -30.98 0.35 17.55
CA ARG A 210 -29.96 0.70 16.57
C ARG A 210 -28.72 -0.12 16.90
N VAL A 211 -28.34 -1.03 16.01
CA VAL A 211 -27.19 -1.91 16.16
C VAL A 211 -26.18 -1.56 15.08
N GLU A 212 -25.02 -1.09 15.52
CA GLU A 212 -23.84 -0.97 14.66
C GLU A 212 -23.27 -2.37 14.44
N LEU A 213 -23.17 -2.77 13.16
CA LEU A 213 -22.66 -4.10 12.83
C LEU A 213 -21.14 -4.20 12.96
N PHE A 214 -20.44 -3.08 12.91
CA PHE A 214 -19.00 -3.06 12.77
C PHE A 214 -18.35 -1.83 13.41
N MET A 215 -17.17 -1.47 12.93
CA MET A 215 -16.37 -0.35 13.44
C MET A 215 -17.11 0.99 13.22
N PRO A 216 -16.94 1.98 14.13
CA PRO A 216 -15.96 2.03 15.21
C PRO A 216 -16.37 1.36 16.54
N ASN A 217 -17.66 1.06 16.77
CA ASN A 217 -18.10 0.58 18.09
C ASN A 217 -18.05 -0.94 18.30
N ASN A 218 -18.12 -1.74 17.24
CA ASN A 218 -18.14 -3.20 17.35
C ASN A 218 -17.39 -3.86 16.17
N GLY A 219 -17.44 -5.19 16.07
CA GLY A 219 -17.00 -5.92 14.89
C GLY A 219 -16.12 -7.11 15.24
N THR A 220 -16.45 -8.27 14.69
CA THR A 220 -15.66 -9.49 14.80
C THR A 220 -15.66 -10.16 13.44
N VAL A 221 -14.56 -10.81 13.08
CA VAL A 221 -14.46 -11.57 11.83
C VAL A 221 -14.01 -13.00 12.13
N GLY A 222 -14.53 -13.97 11.38
CA GLY A 222 -14.03 -15.34 11.39
C GLY A 222 -12.81 -15.44 10.48
N LEU A 223 -11.60 -15.45 11.04
CA LEU A 223 -10.36 -15.55 10.28
C LEU A 223 -10.00 -17.02 10.05
N THR A 224 -9.83 -17.41 8.79
CA THR A 224 -9.40 -18.75 8.38
C THR A 224 -8.10 -18.68 7.59
N VAL A 225 -7.10 -19.43 8.02
CA VAL A 225 -5.81 -19.53 7.30
C VAL A 225 -5.50 -20.98 6.96
N LEU A 226 -4.71 -21.15 5.90
CA LEU A 226 -4.17 -22.44 5.49
C LEU A 226 -2.67 -22.47 5.78
N SER A 227 -2.24 -23.34 6.69
CA SER A 227 -0.82 -23.62 6.87
C SER A 227 -0.30 -24.46 5.70
N LEU A 228 0.92 -24.20 5.27
CA LEU A 228 1.61 -24.96 4.22
C LEU A 228 2.72 -25.82 4.83
N ASP A 229 2.94 -27.02 4.29
CA ASP A 229 4.12 -27.82 4.59
C ASP A 229 5.38 -27.28 3.89
N SER A 230 6.55 -27.90 4.13
CA SER A 230 7.81 -27.49 3.50
C SER A 230 7.82 -27.58 1.97
N ASN A 231 6.90 -28.35 1.39
CA ASN A 231 6.73 -28.52 -0.04
C ASN A 231 5.60 -27.62 -0.59
N GLY A 232 5.05 -26.71 0.21
CA GLY A 232 3.98 -25.80 -0.16
C GLY A 232 2.61 -26.48 -0.28
N ARG A 233 2.42 -27.66 0.32
CA ARG A 233 1.13 -28.36 0.31
C ARG A 233 0.26 -27.87 1.47
N PRO A 234 -1.04 -27.62 1.25
CA PRO A 234 -1.94 -27.22 2.31
C PRO A 234 -2.12 -28.33 3.34
N VAL A 235 -2.07 -27.94 4.61
CA VAL A 235 -2.42 -28.72 5.80
C VAL A 235 -3.83 -28.30 6.25
N ASP A 236 -4.34 -28.85 7.35
CA ASP A 236 -5.65 -28.53 7.91
C ASP A 236 -5.84 -27.02 8.13
N PRO A 237 -6.96 -26.43 7.66
CA PRO A 237 -7.28 -25.03 7.91
C PRO A 237 -7.51 -24.77 9.39
N LYS A 238 -7.08 -23.60 9.86
CA LYS A 238 -7.35 -23.13 11.22
C LYS A 238 -8.22 -21.88 11.17
N THR A 239 -9.35 -21.92 11.87
CA THR A 239 -10.31 -20.83 11.96
C THR A 239 -10.41 -20.31 13.40
N ILE A 240 -10.35 -18.99 13.56
CA ILE A 240 -10.58 -18.31 14.84
C ILE A 240 -11.58 -17.17 14.65
N THR A 241 -12.33 -16.84 15.69
CA THR A 241 -13.08 -15.58 15.72
C THR A 241 -12.18 -14.51 16.31
N MET A 242 -12.02 -13.39 15.60
CA MET A 242 -11.10 -12.33 15.97
C MET A 242 -11.83 -10.99 16.08
N PRO A 243 -11.69 -10.26 17.20
CA PRO A 243 -12.18 -8.89 17.31
C PRO A 243 -11.39 -7.95 16.39
N ILE A 244 -12.02 -6.85 15.96
CA ILE A 244 -11.36 -5.81 15.16
C ILE A 244 -11.11 -4.58 16.03
N ALA A 245 -9.87 -4.14 16.08
CA ALA A 245 -9.43 -3.01 16.90
C ALA A 245 -9.58 -1.67 16.19
N ASN A 246 -9.35 -1.63 14.88
CA ASN A 246 -9.43 -0.42 14.05
C ASN A 246 -9.53 -0.81 12.56
N GLU A 247 -9.70 0.18 11.70
CA GLU A 247 -9.53 0.07 10.25
C GLU A 247 -8.39 1.00 9.80
N PHE A 248 -7.72 0.66 8.70
CA PHE A 248 -6.63 1.48 8.15
C PHE A 248 -6.93 1.91 6.71
N GLN A 249 -6.33 3.03 6.32
CA GLN A 249 -6.37 3.57 4.97
C GLN A 249 -4.94 3.85 4.50
N SER A 250 -4.45 3.04 3.57
CA SER A 250 -3.13 3.19 2.95
C SER A 250 -3.11 4.21 1.80
N GLY A 251 -4.28 4.52 1.24
CA GLY A 251 -4.41 5.35 0.04
C GLY A 251 -4.31 4.55 -1.27
N ILE A 252 -4.04 3.25 -1.20
CA ILE A 252 -4.15 2.32 -2.33
C ILE A 252 -5.39 1.46 -2.12
N TYR A 253 -6.38 1.64 -2.99
CA TYR A 253 -7.66 0.93 -2.90
C TYR A 253 -7.48 -0.60 -2.91
N GLU A 254 -6.58 -1.14 -3.73
CA GLU A 254 -6.24 -2.57 -3.77
C GLU A 254 -5.74 -3.12 -2.43
N VAL A 255 -4.99 -2.33 -1.67
CA VAL A 255 -4.50 -2.73 -0.35
C VAL A 255 -5.64 -2.62 0.66
N ASP A 256 -6.38 -1.51 0.62
CA ASP A 256 -7.45 -1.19 1.56
C ASP A 256 -8.68 -2.10 1.42
N GLN A 257 -8.89 -2.76 0.27
CA GLN A 257 -10.02 -3.66 0.04
C GLN A 257 -9.72 -5.14 0.31
N GLN A 258 -8.44 -5.52 0.43
CA GLN A 258 -8.03 -6.93 0.47
C GLN A 258 -7.05 -7.28 1.60
N THR A 259 -6.71 -6.35 2.48
CA THR A 259 -5.69 -6.59 3.50
C THR A 259 -6.29 -6.58 4.91
N ILE A 260 -5.91 -7.58 5.70
CA ILE A 260 -6.11 -7.61 7.15
C ILE A 260 -4.76 -7.76 7.84
N MET A 261 -4.51 -6.92 8.83
CA MET A 261 -3.37 -7.04 9.72
C MET A 261 -3.82 -7.73 11.01
N VAL A 262 -3.00 -8.65 11.50
CA VAL A 262 -3.25 -9.40 12.74
C VAL A 262 -1.99 -9.42 13.59
N PRO A 263 -2.10 -9.62 14.91
CA PRO A 263 -0.92 -9.80 15.75
C PRO A 263 -0.06 -10.97 15.27
N LEU A 264 1.26 -10.75 15.22
CA LEU A 264 2.22 -11.72 14.69
C LEU A 264 2.14 -13.08 15.38
N ASP A 265 2.03 -13.08 16.71
CA ASP A 265 1.96 -14.28 17.55
C ASP A 265 0.70 -15.12 17.27
N VAL A 266 -0.42 -14.47 16.98
CA VAL A 266 -1.67 -15.14 16.60
C VAL A 266 -1.48 -15.84 15.26
N LEU A 267 -0.91 -15.14 14.27
CA LEU A 267 -0.71 -15.72 12.95
C LEU A 267 0.34 -16.84 12.94
N GLN A 268 1.42 -16.69 13.72
CA GLN A 268 2.42 -17.74 13.92
C GLN A 268 1.76 -19.02 14.45
N ARG A 269 0.95 -18.91 15.51
CA ARG A 269 0.20 -20.05 16.08
C ARG A 269 -0.84 -20.62 15.12
N MET A 270 -1.43 -19.80 14.25
CA MET A 270 -2.38 -20.30 13.25
C MET A 270 -1.69 -21.07 12.13
N LEU A 271 -0.47 -20.66 11.75
CA LEU A 271 0.32 -21.27 10.68
C LEU A 271 1.30 -22.36 11.16
N ARG A 272 1.37 -22.64 12.46
CA ARG A 272 2.36 -23.55 13.07
C ARG A 272 3.81 -23.10 12.86
N LEU A 273 4.00 -21.78 12.93
CA LEU A 273 5.30 -21.10 12.88
C LEU A 273 5.71 -20.56 14.26
N ASP A 274 4.94 -20.86 15.30
CA ASP A 274 5.30 -20.58 16.69
C ASP A 274 6.44 -21.48 17.19
N ALA A 275 7.11 -21.04 18.25
CA ALA A 275 8.20 -21.80 18.85
C ALA A 275 7.68 -23.15 19.36
N ALA A 276 8.31 -24.24 18.93
CA ALA A 276 7.88 -25.59 19.25
C ALA A 276 9.03 -26.42 19.82
N GLN A 277 8.73 -27.27 20.79
CA GLN A 277 9.71 -28.26 21.26
C GLN A 277 9.76 -29.42 20.27
N ARG A 278 10.91 -29.59 19.62
CA ARG A 278 11.19 -30.74 18.76
C ARG A 278 11.78 -31.85 19.63
N VAL A 279 11.14 -33.00 19.64
CA VAL A 279 11.73 -34.20 20.25
C VAL A 279 12.59 -34.87 19.19
N GLU A 280 13.90 -34.70 19.27
CA GLU A 280 14.84 -35.47 18.48
C GLU A 280 15.19 -36.76 19.22
N LEU A 281 14.98 -37.89 18.54
CA LEU A 281 15.32 -39.19 19.06
C LEU A 281 16.80 -39.46 18.78
N VAL A 282 17.64 -39.16 19.76
CA VAL A 282 19.09 -39.34 19.68
C VAL A 282 19.46 -40.71 20.22
N ARG A 283 20.42 -41.38 19.57
CA ARG A 283 20.89 -42.70 19.98
C ARG A 283 21.63 -42.57 21.32
N ASP A 284 21.31 -43.40 22.31
CA ASP A 284 21.89 -43.27 23.67
C ASP A 284 23.41 -43.52 23.65
N ASP A 285 24.19 -42.46 23.89
CA ASP A 285 25.66 -42.48 23.80
C ASP A 285 26.32 -43.39 24.85
N GLU A 286 25.64 -43.67 25.97
CA GLU A 286 26.15 -44.56 27.04
C GLU A 286 26.05 -46.05 26.67
N ASN A 287 25.09 -46.44 25.82
CA ASN A 287 24.97 -47.80 25.31
C ASN A 287 24.31 -47.80 23.91
N PRO A 288 25.12 -47.76 22.83
CA PRO A 288 24.65 -47.72 21.44
C PRO A 288 23.83 -48.94 20.99
N PHE A 289 23.73 -49.98 21.83
CA PHE A 289 22.99 -51.23 21.61
C PHE A 289 21.86 -51.45 22.62
N ALA A 290 21.56 -50.48 23.49
CA ALA A 290 20.39 -50.55 24.35
C ALA A 290 19.14 -50.68 23.48
N VAL A 291 18.24 -51.59 23.86
CA VAL A 291 17.01 -51.88 23.14
C VAL A 291 15.82 -51.82 24.09
N GLU A 292 14.70 -51.34 23.58
CA GLU A 292 13.41 -51.23 24.23
C GLU A 292 12.39 -52.08 23.45
N GLU A 293 11.59 -52.85 24.18
CA GLU A 293 10.53 -53.69 23.62
C GLU A 293 9.24 -52.86 23.57
N ASP A 294 8.73 -52.63 22.36
CA ASP A 294 7.49 -51.87 22.16
C ASP A 294 6.31 -52.61 22.82
N PRO A 295 5.65 -52.05 23.85
CA PRO A 295 4.65 -52.76 24.64
C PRO A 295 3.37 -53.13 23.86
N VAL A 296 3.20 -52.58 22.65
CA VAL A 296 2.04 -52.85 21.78
C VAL A 296 2.38 -53.85 20.68
N THR A 297 3.60 -53.81 20.13
CA THR A 297 3.98 -54.62 18.97
C THR A 297 4.97 -55.75 19.27
N GLY A 298 5.63 -55.74 20.44
CA GLY A 298 6.65 -56.72 20.83
C GLY A 298 7.94 -56.62 20.01
N GLU A 299 8.10 -55.57 19.21
CA GLU A 299 9.32 -55.35 18.42
C GLU A 299 10.42 -54.76 19.29
N ILE A 300 11.61 -55.35 19.19
CA ILE A 300 12.82 -54.87 19.87
C ILE A 300 13.41 -53.74 19.04
N ARG A 301 13.34 -52.51 19.55
CA ARG A 301 13.85 -51.30 18.89
C ARG A 301 15.02 -50.73 19.68
N PRO A 302 16.01 -50.08 19.05
CA PRO A 302 17.06 -49.40 19.78
C PRO A 302 16.46 -48.32 20.69
N LYS A 303 16.90 -48.28 21.96
CA LYS A 303 16.51 -47.29 22.95
C LYS A 303 17.05 -45.94 22.50
N MET A 304 16.13 -45.04 22.15
CA MET A 304 16.44 -43.68 21.75
C MET A 304 16.17 -42.76 22.94
N ARG A 305 17.07 -41.80 23.19
CA ARG A 305 16.84 -40.72 24.15
C ARG A 305 16.07 -39.62 23.44
N GLU A 306 15.01 -39.14 24.08
CA GLU A 306 14.32 -37.93 23.67
C GLU A 306 15.17 -36.73 24.07
N GLU A 307 15.82 -36.08 23.09
CA GLU A 307 16.44 -34.78 23.26
C GLU A 307 15.45 -33.71 22.82
N ILE A 308 15.14 -32.79 23.74
CA ILE A 308 14.20 -31.69 23.47
C ILE A 308 14.99 -30.56 22.80
N GLY A 309 15.01 -30.55 21.48
CA GLY A 309 15.43 -29.40 20.68
C GLY A 309 14.36 -28.30 20.71
N LEU A 310 14.76 -27.04 20.62
CA LEU A 310 13.83 -25.91 20.51
C LEU A 310 13.80 -25.44 19.05
N ASP A 311 12.66 -25.56 18.39
CA ASP A 311 12.42 -24.94 17.09
C ASP A 311 11.95 -23.50 17.35
N PRO A 312 12.73 -22.47 16.99
CA PRO A 312 12.37 -21.09 17.26
C PRO A 312 11.12 -20.67 16.49
N ALA A 313 10.47 -19.59 16.94
CA ALA A 313 9.42 -18.96 16.16
C ALA A 313 9.98 -18.50 14.81
N ARG A 314 9.17 -18.61 13.76
CA ARG A 314 9.58 -18.32 12.37
C ARG A 314 8.74 -17.22 11.76
N VAL A 315 9.35 -16.45 10.87
CA VAL A 315 8.70 -15.40 10.08
C VAL A 315 9.04 -15.56 8.61
N THR A 316 8.13 -15.13 7.73
CA THR A 316 8.38 -15.22 6.28
C THR A 316 9.11 -13.99 5.77
N THR A 317 8.95 -12.85 6.42
CA THR A 317 9.51 -11.59 5.95
C THR A 317 10.06 -10.78 7.12
N VAL A 318 11.21 -10.13 6.91
CA VAL A 318 11.68 -9.04 7.78
C VAL A 318 11.74 -7.78 6.94
N LEU A 319 10.98 -6.76 7.34
CA LEU A 319 10.93 -5.47 6.68
C LEU A 319 11.91 -4.52 7.35
N VAL A 320 12.60 -3.70 6.55
CA VAL A 320 13.69 -2.82 6.99
C VAL A 320 13.46 -1.43 6.42
N ASN A 321 13.51 -0.43 7.29
CA ASN A 321 13.51 0.98 6.91
C ASN A 321 14.93 1.53 6.94
N GLY A 322 15.37 2.17 5.85
CA GLY A 322 16.69 2.79 5.80
C GLY A 322 16.71 4.13 6.53
N ALA A 323 17.87 4.50 7.09
CA ALA A 323 18.07 5.84 7.60
C ALA A 323 18.00 6.89 6.48
N GLU A 324 17.62 8.12 6.82
CA GLU A 324 17.49 9.20 5.85
C GLU A 324 18.84 9.55 5.20
N GLY A 325 18.81 9.81 3.89
CA GLY A 325 19.98 10.28 3.14
C GLY A 325 20.84 9.19 2.49
N TYR A 326 20.53 7.91 2.71
CA TYR A 326 21.18 6.79 2.02
C TYR A 326 20.44 6.39 0.74
N GLU A 327 21.19 5.93 -0.26
CA GLU A 327 20.63 5.38 -1.49
C GLU A 327 20.05 3.98 -1.24
N LEU A 328 18.88 3.67 -1.84
CA LEU A 328 18.15 2.42 -1.64
C LEU A 328 18.98 1.16 -1.90
N GLU A 329 19.79 1.15 -2.97
CA GLU A 329 20.65 0.01 -3.29
C GLU A 329 21.84 -0.13 -2.32
N ALA A 330 22.29 0.98 -1.72
CA ALA A 330 23.32 0.94 -0.68
C ALA A 330 22.78 0.29 0.60
N VAL A 331 21.57 0.68 1.02
CA VAL A 331 20.85 0.05 2.15
C VAL A 331 20.65 -1.44 1.89
N ARG A 332 20.17 -1.81 0.69
CA ARG A 332 20.00 -3.22 0.29
C ARG A 332 21.31 -4.00 0.40
N THR A 333 22.41 -3.45 -0.10
CA THR A 333 23.72 -4.09 -0.05
C THR A 333 24.15 -4.30 1.40
N ARG A 334 23.94 -3.30 2.26
CA ARG A 334 24.27 -3.39 3.67
C ARG A 334 23.44 -4.45 4.40
N VAL A 335 22.14 -4.53 4.13
CA VAL A 335 21.26 -5.58 4.66
C VAL A 335 21.72 -6.98 4.22
N GLN A 336 22.21 -7.14 2.98
CA GLN A 336 22.78 -8.41 2.52
C GLN A 336 24.06 -8.81 3.27
N GLU A 337 24.92 -7.84 3.57
CA GLU A 337 26.13 -8.07 4.37
C GLU A 337 25.78 -8.51 5.80
N ILE A 338 24.88 -7.79 6.46
CA ILE A 338 24.41 -8.10 7.82
C ILE A 338 23.77 -9.50 7.85
N TYR A 339 22.89 -9.81 6.90
CA TYR A 339 22.32 -11.16 6.80
C TYR A 339 23.38 -12.24 6.56
N THR A 340 24.45 -11.92 5.81
CA THR A 340 25.54 -12.89 5.57
C THR A 340 26.29 -13.20 6.86
N GLU A 341 26.53 -12.20 7.70
CA GLU A 341 27.13 -12.38 9.03
C GLU A 341 26.22 -13.19 9.95
N PHE A 342 24.93 -12.85 10.01
CA PHE A 342 23.90 -13.60 10.73
C PHE A 342 23.81 -15.09 10.29
N ALA A 343 23.72 -15.35 8.99
CA ALA A 343 23.66 -16.70 8.44
C ALA A 343 24.95 -17.52 8.69
N SER A 344 26.08 -16.85 8.92
CA SER A 344 27.33 -17.51 9.28
C SER A 344 27.34 -18.03 10.72
N ARG A 345 26.54 -17.44 11.61
CA ARG A 345 26.33 -17.87 13.00
C ARG A 345 25.34 -19.03 13.09
N HIS A 346 24.26 -18.97 12.33
CA HIS A 346 23.13 -19.93 12.36
C HIS A 346 23.16 -20.96 11.22
N LYS A 347 24.33 -21.54 10.95
CA LYS A 347 24.54 -22.43 9.79
C LYS A 347 23.67 -23.69 9.85
N GLY A 348 22.81 -23.84 8.84
CA GLY A 348 21.92 -25.01 8.71
C GLY A 348 20.55 -24.82 9.38
N GLU A 349 20.38 -23.75 10.14
CA GLU A 349 19.13 -23.41 10.82
C GLU A 349 18.37 -22.29 10.10
N VAL A 350 19.10 -21.38 9.45
CA VAL A 350 18.53 -20.31 8.61
C VAL A 350 18.93 -20.50 7.13
N PRO A 351 18.18 -19.89 6.19
CA PRO A 351 18.52 -19.98 4.77
C PRO A 351 19.93 -19.43 4.49
N SER A 352 20.65 -20.10 3.59
CA SER A 352 22.02 -19.75 3.28
C SER A 352 22.11 -18.32 2.72
N ALA A 353 23.22 -17.62 2.99
CA ALA A 353 23.45 -16.29 2.43
C ALA A 353 23.41 -16.27 0.88
N PHE A 354 23.81 -17.37 0.25
CA PHE A 354 23.74 -17.53 -1.21
C PHE A 354 22.29 -17.53 -1.71
N ASP A 355 21.41 -18.28 -1.04
CA ASP A 355 19.98 -18.33 -1.39
C ASP A 355 19.29 -17.01 -1.05
N MET A 356 19.65 -16.40 0.08
CA MET A 356 19.04 -15.16 0.55
C MET A 356 19.46 -13.93 -0.28
N LYS A 357 20.60 -13.96 -0.97
CA LYS A 357 21.05 -12.83 -1.80
C LYS A 357 20.00 -12.36 -2.82
N ARG A 358 19.20 -13.26 -3.38
CA ARG A 358 18.11 -12.93 -4.32
C ARG A 358 16.79 -12.57 -3.64
N GLN A 359 16.70 -12.85 -2.35
CA GLN A 359 15.51 -12.70 -1.54
C GLN A 359 15.51 -11.41 -0.70
N VAL A 360 16.68 -10.77 -0.54
CA VAL A 360 16.76 -9.36 -0.14
C VAL A 360 16.35 -8.48 -1.32
N LYS A 361 15.14 -7.92 -1.24
CA LYS A 361 14.48 -7.14 -2.29
C LYS A 361 14.20 -5.74 -1.80
N THR A 362 14.30 -4.77 -2.68
CA THR A 362 13.81 -3.42 -2.40
C THR A 362 12.29 -3.36 -2.58
N TRP A 363 11.64 -2.31 -2.09
CA TRP A 363 10.21 -2.07 -2.37
C TRP A 363 9.93 -1.96 -3.88
N GLU A 364 10.88 -1.41 -4.67
CA GLU A 364 10.78 -1.36 -6.13
C GLU A 364 10.82 -2.76 -6.76
N ASP A 365 11.65 -3.66 -6.23
CA ASP A 365 11.75 -5.05 -6.69
C ASP A 365 10.46 -5.82 -6.40
N LEU A 366 9.85 -5.62 -5.22
CA LEU A 366 8.58 -6.27 -4.84
C LEU A 366 7.41 -5.78 -5.70
N ASN A 367 7.34 -4.48 -5.96
CA ASN A 367 6.28 -3.87 -6.76
C ASN A 367 6.62 -3.78 -8.25
N ARG A 368 7.67 -4.46 -8.71
CA ARG A 368 8.20 -4.34 -10.08
C ARG A 368 7.15 -4.62 -11.15
N THR A 369 6.25 -5.58 -10.94
CA THR A 369 5.19 -5.88 -11.91
C THR A 369 4.25 -4.69 -12.10
N MET A 370 3.75 -4.11 -11.00
CA MET A 370 2.88 -2.95 -11.03
C MET A 370 3.63 -1.72 -11.54
N ILE A 371 4.79 -1.40 -10.96
CA ILE A 371 5.61 -0.24 -11.34
C ILE A 371 6.02 -0.32 -12.81
N SER A 372 6.41 -1.50 -13.30
CA SER A 372 6.78 -1.65 -14.72
C SER A 372 5.58 -1.52 -15.65
N ALA A 373 4.38 -1.95 -15.23
CA ALA A 373 3.16 -1.72 -15.98
C ALA A 373 2.84 -0.22 -16.06
N VAL A 374 2.87 0.50 -14.94
CA VAL A 374 2.63 1.95 -14.91
C VAL A 374 3.71 2.74 -15.67
N LYS A 375 4.99 2.37 -15.53
CA LYS A 375 6.08 2.98 -16.30
C LYS A 375 5.90 2.77 -17.81
N LYS A 376 5.46 1.58 -18.24
CA LYS A 376 5.14 1.29 -19.66
C LYS A 376 3.96 2.11 -20.14
N GLU A 377 2.90 2.22 -19.34
CA GLU A 377 1.72 3.04 -19.65
C GLU A 377 2.08 4.52 -19.76
N THR A 378 2.90 5.03 -18.83
CA THR A 378 3.43 6.39 -18.87
C THR A 378 4.20 6.64 -20.17
N GLY A 379 5.00 5.67 -20.64
CA GLY A 379 5.69 5.74 -21.92
C GLY A 379 4.74 5.80 -23.13
N LEU A 380 3.67 5.00 -23.11
CA LEU A 380 2.63 5.05 -24.16
C LEU A 380 1.92 6.40 -24.19
N VAL A 381 1.55 6.92 -23.02
CA VAL A 381 0.88 8.20 -22.87
C VAL A 381 1.79 9.36 -23.33
N LEU A 382 3.07 9.34 -22.96
CA LEU A 382 4.07 10.28 -23.47
C LEU A 382 4.19 10.22 -25.00
N PHE A 383 4.16 9.02 -25.58
CA PHE A 383 4.19 8.84 -27.03
C PHE A 383 2.95 9.43 -27.72
N ILE A 384 1.74 9.18 -27.18
CA ILE A 384 0.50 9.79 -27.67
C ILE A 384 0.58 11.32 -27.58
N PHE A 385 1.11 11.88 -26.48
CA PHE A 385 1.32 13.33 -26.38
C PHE A 385 2.30 13.86 -27.41
N GLY A 386 3.37 13.11 -27.73
CA GLY A 386 4.27 13.47 -28.81
C GLY A 386 3.52 13.67 -30.12
N ILE A 387 2.61 12.75 -30.46
CA ILE A 387 1.78 12.84 -31.67
C ILE A 387 0.78 13.99 -31.58
N VAL A 388 0.01 14.10 -30.48
CA VAL A 388 -1.00 15.16 -30.31
C VAL A 388 -0.35 16.54 -30.34
N SER A 389 0.80 16.70 -29.68
CA SER A 389 1.59 17.92 -29.71
C SER A 389 2.05 18.24 -31.12
N PHE A 390 2.59 17.26 -31.85
CA PHE A 390 3.00 17.42 -33.25
C PHE A 390 1.83 17.84 -34.14
N THR A 391 0.69 17.15 -34.06
CA THR A 391 -0.52 17.49 -34.81
C THR A 391 -1.04 18.88 -34.46
N THR A 392 -0.98 19.28 -33.18
CA THR A 392 -1.39 20.61 -32.73
C THR A 392 -0.49 21.69 -33.30
N VAL A 393 0.84 21.51 -33.29
CA VAL A 393 1.79 22.44 -33.92
C VAL A 393 1.49 22.59 -35.42
N PHE A 394 1.20 21.48 -36.11
CA PHE A 394 0.83 21.53 -37.52
C PHE A 394 -0.50 22.24 -37.78
N LEU A 395 -1.52 21.97 -36.95
CA LEU A 395 -2.82 22.65 -37.01
C LEU A 395 -2.67 24.16 -36.80
N VAL A 396 -1.91 24.56 -35.78
CA VAL A 396 -1.57 25.95 -35.49
C VAL A 396 -0.94 26.59 -36.74
N LEU A 397 0.07 25.95 -37.31
CA LEU A 397 0.77 26.44 -38.50
C LEU A 397 -0.17 26.56 -39.70
N ALA A 398 -1.01 25.54 -39.95
CA ALA A 398 -1.97 25.53 -41.06
C ALA A 398 -3.01 26.66 -40.92
N ILE A 399 -3.47 26.95 -39.70
CA ILE A 399 -4.42 28.01 -39.45
C ILE A 399 -3.76 29.39 -39.61
N PHE A 400 -2.56 29.60 -39.06
CA PHE A 400 -1.81 30.84 -39.28
C PHE A 400 -1.50 31.05 -40.77
N TRP A 401 -1.12 30.00 -41.48
CA TRP A 401 -0.90 30.03 -42.93
C TRP A 401 -2.17 30.41 -43.69
N SER A 402 -3.29 29.73 -43.43
CA SER A 402 -4.58 30.03 -44.03
C SER A 402 -4.97 31.49 -43.81
N MET A 403 -4.85 31.97 -42.57
CA MET A 403 -5.15 33.36 -42.21
C MET A 403 -4.28 34.38 -42.95
N ALA A 404 -2.96 34.14 -43.06
CA ALA A 404 -2.05 35.02 -43.79
C ALA A 404 -2.37 35.03 -45.30
N SER A 405 -2.66 33.87 -45.88
CA SER A 405 -2.97 33.73 -47.31
C SER A 405 -4.26 34.46 -47.71
N GLU A 406 -5.33 34.42 -46.90
CA GLU A 406 -6.57 35.18 -47.14
C GLU A 406 -6.33 36.70 -47.17
N LYS A 407 -5.26 37.18 -46.54
CA LYS A 407 -4.95 38.60 -46.33
C LYS A 407 -3.82 39.14 -47.21
N THR A 408 -3.34 38.34 -48.16
CA THR A 408 -2.34 38.75 -49.16
C THR A 408 -2.76 39.98 -49.97
N LYS A 409 -4.04 40.11 -50.34
CA LYS A 409 -4.57 41.30 -51.03
C LYS A 409 -4.50 42.56 -50.15
N ASP A 410 -4.89 42.46 -48.89
CA ASP A 410 -4.82 43.56 -47.92
C ASP A 410 -3.36 44.02 -47.73
N ILE A 411 -2.41 43.07 -47.69
CA ILE A 411 -0.96 43.34 -47.63
C ILE A 411 -0.47 44.10 -48.87
N GLY A 412 -0.93 43.69 -50.06
CA GLY A 412 -0.61 44.36 -51.33
C GLY A 412 -1.09 45.81 -51.38
N ILE A 413 -2.29 46.09 -50.88
CA ILE A 413 -2.85 47.45 -50.78
C ILE A 413 -2.03 48.30 -49.80
N LEU A 414 -1.69 47.77 -48.63
CA LEU A 414 -0.86 48.47 -47.65
C LEU A 414 0.54 48.79 -48.20
N ARG A 415 1.14 47.86 -48.94
CA ARG A 415 2.42 48.06 -49.64
C ARG A 415 2.32 49.17 -50.69
N ALA A 416 1.23 49.21 -51.46
CA ALA A 416 0.99 50.25 -52.48
C ALA A 416 0.79 51.64 -51.85
N LEU A 417 0.26 51.71 -50.63
CA LEU A 417 0.09 52.96 -49.86
C LEU A 417 1.37 53.41 -49.12
N GLY A 418 2.49 52.68 -49.25
CA GLY A 418 3.79 53.07 -48.68
C GLY A 418 4.16 52.39 -47.36
N ALA A 419 3.45 51.33 -46.93
CA ALA A 419 3.84 50.58 -45.74
C ALA A 419 5.16 49.80 -45.95
N SER A 420 6.06 49.89 -44.96
CA SER A 420 7.35 49.19 -44.97
C SER A 420 7.18 47.68 -44.71
N THR A 421 8.01 46.86 -45.37
CA THR A 421 8.05 45.40 -45.18
C THR A 421 8.20 44.98 -43.70
N PRO A 422 9.13 45.57 -42.91
CA PRO A 422 9.24 45.25 -41.49
C PRO A 422 8.02 45.73 -40.68
N GLY A 423 7.38 46.85 -41.06
CA GLY A 423 6.19 47.34 -40.39
C GLY A 423 4.97 46.42 -40.54
N ILE A 424 4.84 45.77 -41.69
CA ILE A 424 3.80 44.77 -41.95
C ILE A 424 4.12 43.46 -41.21
N ALA A 425 5.37 42.99 -41.25
CA ALA A 425 5.78 41.79 -40.51
C ALA A 425 5.54 41.96 -38.99
N TRP A 426 5.85 43.13 -38.44
CA TRP A 426 5.60 43.46 -37.02
C TRP A 426 4.11 43.44 -36.66
N LEU A 427 3.23 43.86 -37.58
CA LEU A 427 1.78 43.80 -37.39
C LEU A 427 1.29 42.36 -37.21
N TRP A 428 1.82 41.42 -38.00
CA TRP A 428 1.46 40.00 -37.95
C TRP A 428 2.03 39.29 -36.73
N ILE A 429 3.26 39.61 -36.30
CA ILE A 429 3.83 39.09 -35.05
C ILE A 429 2.98 39.52 -33.86
N ARG A 430 2.56 40.79 -33.81
CA ARG A 430 1.64 41.29 -32.78
C ARG A 430 0.25 40.66 -32.85
N TYR A 431 -0.18 40.22 -34.02
CA TYR A 431 -1.43 39.51 -34.19
C TYR A 431 -1.33 38.07 -33.68
N GLY A 432 -0.20 37.38 -33.88
CA GLY A 432 -0.01 36.02 -33.34
C GLY A 432 0.27 35.98 -31.83
N ALA A 433 0.79 37.07 -31.26
CA ALA A 433 1.07 37.19 -29.83
C ALA A 433 -0.13 37.67 -28.99
N ALA A 434 -1.20 38.13 -29.63
CA ALA A 434 -2.42 38.64 -29.00
C ALA A 434 -3.56 37.64 -29.16
#